data_AF-A0A8S2T2Y4-F1
#
_entry.id   AF-A0A8S2T2Y4-F1
#
_cell.length_a   1.000
_cell.length_b   1.000
_cell.length_c   1.000
_cell.angle_alpha   90.00
_cell.angle_beta   90.00
_cell.angle_gamma   90.00
#
_symmetry.space_group_name_H-M   'P 1'
#
loop_
_entity.id
_entity.type
_entity.pdbx_description
1 polymer ?
#
loop_
_entity_poly.entity_id
_entity_poly.type
_entity_poly.pdbx_seq_one_letter_code
_entity_poly.pdbx_strand_id
1 'polypeptide(L)' 'MEHAMLHLGNCYRFPNMRIRGRACKTHLPSNTALRGFGGPQAILACENIIEHIASYLKMDPFNIRQLNLF' A
#
# COMPACT_ATOMS: atom_id res chain seq x y z
N MET A 1 9.08 -2.24 9.77
CA MET A 1 8.42 -1.04 9.21
C MET A 1 8.95 -0.70 7.83
N GLU A 2 10.28 -0.71 7.64
CA GLU A 2 10.92 -0.44 6.34
C GLU A 2 10.38 -1.30 5.20
N HIS A 3 10.22 -2.61 5.41
CA HIS A 3 9.68 -3.52 4.40
C HIS A 3 8.29 -3.10 3.90
N ALA A 4 7.41 -2.59 4.78
CA ALA A 4 6.11 -2.06 4.36
C ALA A 4 6.29 -0.83 3.45
N MET A 5 7.19 0.08 3.81
CA MET A 5 7.43 1.29 3.01
C MET A 5 7.99 0.97 1.62
N LEU A 6 8.84 -0.05 1.50
CA LEU A 6 9.41 -0.47 0.21
C LEU A 6 8.38 -1.15 -0.71
N HIS A 7 7.33 -1.75 -0.16
CA HIS A 7 6.33 -2.51 -0.92
C HIS A 7 5.02 -1.74 -1.17
N LEU A 8 4.90 -0.51 -0.66
CA LEU A 8 3.67 0.28 -0.81
C LEU A 8 3.36 0.59 -2.27
N GLY A 9 4.35 0.72 -3.16
CA GLY A 9 4.10 0.95 -4.58
C GLY A 9 3.48 -0.24 -5.33
N ASN A 10 3.44 -1.43 -4.71
CA ASN A 10 3.03 -2.69 -5.34
C ASN A 10 3.59 -2.82 -6.78
N CYS A 11 2.72 -3.06 -7.77
CA CYS A 11 3.05 -3.20 -9.18
C CYS A 11 2.85 -1.90 -9.98
N TYR A 12 2.69 -0.75 -9.31
CA TYR A 12 2.29 0.49 -9.98
C TYR A 12 3.42 1.53 -10.01
N ARG A 13 3.47 2.26 -11.12
CA ARG A 13 4.42 3.35 -11.33
C ARG A 13 3.85 4.66 -10.81
N PHE A 14 4.45 5.18 -9.74
CA PHE A 14 4.16 6.52 -9.20
C PHE A 14 5.34 7.46 -9.48
N PRO A 15 5.25 8.39 -10.45
CA PRO A 15 6.34 9.32 -10.75
C PRO A 15 6.75 10.20 -9.57
N ASN A 16 5.78 10.52 -8.70
CA ASN A 16 5.97 11.34 -7.52
C ASN A 16 5.37 10.60 -6.31
N MET A 17 6.22 10.19 -5.37
CA MET A 17 5.78 9.45 -4.19
C MET A 17 6.58 9.86 -2.96
N ARG A 18 5.90 10.04 -1.82
CA ARG A 18 6.53 10.27 -0.52
C ARG A 18 5.89 9.37 0.54
N ILE A 19 6.67 8.45 1.08
CA ILE A 19 6.21 7.47 2.07
C ILE A 19 6.80 7.82 3.44
N ARG A 20 5.97 7.76 4.48
CA ARG A 20 6.41 7.94 5.88
C ARG A 20 5.80 6.83 6.73
N GLY A 21 6.62 6.16 7.53
CA GLY A 21 6.19 5.17 8.50
C GLY A 21 6.50 5.61 9.93
N ARG A 22 5.61 5.28 10.88
CA ARG A 22 5.85 5.45 12.32
C ARG A 22 5.39 4.21 13.07
N ALA A 23 6.24 3.66 13.92
CA ALA A 23 5.84 2.65 14.89
C ALA A 23 5.23 3.34 16.12
N CYS A 24 4.06 2.86 16.55
CA CYS A 24 3.34 3.41 17.70
C CYS A 24 3.56 2.53 18.93
N LYS A 25 4.13 3.10 20.00
CA LYS A 25 4.20 2.44 21.31
C LYS A 25 2.80 2.44 21.94
N THR A 26 2.34 1.27 22.37
CA THR A 26 1.03 1.08 23.02
C THR A 26 1.18 0.16 24.24
N HIS A 27 0.14 0.07 25.07
CA HIS A 27 0.09 -0.86 26.22
C HIS A 27 -0.46 -2.25 25.82
N LEU A 28 -0.18 -2.69 24.60
CA LEU A 28 -0.55 -4.01 24.09
C LEU A 28 0.69 -4.92 24.06
N PRO A 29 0.53 -6.25 24.03
CA PRO A 29 1.64 -7.16 23.77
C PRO A 29 2.40 -6.77 22.49
N SER A 30 3.73 -6.90 22.52
CA SER A 30 4.58 -6.50 21.40
C SER A 30 4.33 -7.38 20.18
N ASN A 31 3.88 -6.77 19.09
CA ASN A 31 3.76 -7.46 17.80
C ASN A 31 5.15 -7.79 17.26
N THR A 32 5.28 -8.96 16.63
CA THR A 32 6.50 -9.44 15.98
C THR A 32 6.27 -9.73 14.50
N ALA A 33 7.27 -10.28 13.82
CA ALA A 33 7.20 -10.73 12.45
C ALA A 33 6.04 -11.70 12.23
N LEU A 34 5.32 -11.50 11.14
CA LEU A 34 4.39 -12.47 10.57
C LEU A 34 4.71 -12.62 9.08
N ARG A 35 4.21 -13.69 8.44
CA ARG A 35 4.41 -13.95 7.01
C ARG A 35 4.15 -12.69 6.16
N GLY A 36 5.17 -12.27 5.39
CA GLY A 36 5.15 -11.07 4.55
C GLY A 36 5.71 -9.80 5.21
N PHE A 37 5.99 -9.81 6.51
CA PHE A 37 6.81 -8.80 7.22
C PHE A 37 6.42 -7.33 6.97
N GLY A 38 5.11 -7.01 6.96
CA GLY A 38 4.62 -5.66 6.70
C GLY A 38 4.25 -5.39 5.24
N GLY A 39 4.72 -6.23 4.31
CA GLY A 39 4.39 -6.14 2.88
C GLY A 39 2.88 -6.27 2.61
N PRO A 40 2.18 -7.28 3.16
CA PRO A 40 0.73 -7.44 2.96
C PRO A 40 -0.06 -6.20 3.38
N GLN A 41 0.31 -5.56 4.49
CA GLN A 41 -0.34 -4.35 4.98
C GLN A 41 -0.13 -3.16 4.03
N ALA A 42 1.07 -3.02 3.47
CA ALA A 42 1.40 -1.95 2.52
C ALA A 42 0.70 -2.12 1.18
N ILE A 43 0.72 -3.35 0.63
CA ILE A 43 0.06 -3.68 -0.64
C ILE A 43 -1.45 -3.45 -0.51
N LEU A 44 -2.06 -3.89 0.59
CA LEU A 44 -3.48 -3.64 0.87
C LEU A 44 -3.81 -2.14 0.90
N ALA A 45 -2.96 -1.33 1.54
CA ALA A 45 -3.15 0.12 1.57
C ALA A 45 -3.08 0.73 0.16
N CYS A 46 -2.17 0.25 -0.70
CA CYS A 46 -2.07 0.69 -2.09
C CYS A 46 -3.29 0.29 -2.92
N GLU A 47 -3.76 -0.96 -2.82
CA GLU A 47 -4.95 -1.41 -3.54
C GLU A 47 -6.20 -0.63 -3.14
N ASN A 48 -6.31 -0.28 -1.85
CA ASN A 48 -7.41 0.58 -1.38
C ASN A 48 -7.36 1.98 -2.02
N ILE A 49 -6.16 2.58 -2.15
CA ILE A 49 -5.99 3.85 -2.86
C ILE A 49 -6.44 3.74 -4.33
N ILE A 50 -6.02 2.68 -5.03
CA ILE A 50 -6.42 2.44 -6.42
C ILE A 50 -7.94 2.28 -6.55
N GLU A 51 -8.57 1.54 -5.64
CA GLU A 51 -10.02 1.35 -5.60
C GLU A 51 -10.78 2.68 -5.40
N HIS A 52 -10.28 3.55 -4.51
CA HIS A 52 -10.84 4.88 -4.29
C HIS A 52 -10.71 5.77 -5.53
N ILE A 53 -9.57 5.73 -6.22
CA ILE A 53 -9.35 6.47 -7.48
C ILE A 53 -10.35 5.99 -8.54
N ALA A 54 -10.50 4.68 -8.70
CA ALA A 54 -11.43 4.08 -9.65
C ALA A 54 -12.88 4.48 -9.37
N SER A 55 -13.29 4.42 -8.10
CA SER A 55 -14.62 4.85 -7.64
C SER A 55 -14.89 6.33 -7.96
N TYR A 56 -13.93 7.21 -7.65
CA TYR A 56 -14.06 8.64 -7.92
C TYR A 56 -14.18 8.95 -9.43
N LEU A 57 -13.37 8.27 -10.25
CA LEU A 57 -13.38 8.42 -11.71
C LEU A 57 -14.54 7.68 -12.39
N LYS A 58 -15.30 6.87 -11.65
CA LYS A 58 -16.34 5.96 -12.16
C LYS A 58 -15.82 5.03 -13.26
N MET A 59 -14.60 4.55 -13.08
CA MET A 59 -13.94 3.61 -13.98
C MET A 59 -13.82 2.25 -13.31
N ASP A 60 -13.74 1.20 -14.13
CA ASP A 60 -13.43 -0.13 -13.61
C ASP A 60 -12.04 -0.11 -12.93
N PRO A 61 -11.92 -0.59 -11.69
CA PRO A 61 -10.65 -0.67 -10.97
C PRO A 61 -9.56 -1.43 -11.73
N PHE A 62 -9.91 -2.48 -12.48
CA PHE A 62 -8.99 -3.21 -13.34
C PHE A 62 -8.33 -2.30 -14.38
N ASN A 63 -9.11 -1.40 -15.00
CA ASN A 63 -8.58 -0.44 -15.97
C ASN A 63 -7.59 0.53 -15.32
N ILE A 64 -7.91 1.05 -14.12
CA ILE A 64 -6.99 1.92 -13.38
C ILE A 64 -5.70 1.19 -13.03
N ARG A 65 -5.79 -0.07 -12.58
CA ARG A 65 -4.61 -0.91 -12.30
C ARG A 65 -3.76 -1.06 -13.57
N GLN A 66 -4.36 -1.47 -14.68
CA GLN A 66 -3.66 -1.71 -15.95
C GLN A 66 -2.97 -0.44 -16.47
N LEU A 67 -3.63 0.72 -16.38
CA LEU A 67 -3.07 2.00 -16.83
C LEU A 67 -1.85 2.46 -16.03
N ASN A 68 -1.70 2.00 -14.79
CA ASN A 68 -0.63 2.41 -13.88
C ASN A 68 0.41 1.31 -13.61
N LEU A 69 0.32 0.15 -14.27
CA LEU A 69 1.37 -0.88 -14.21
C LEU A 69 2.71 -0.33 -14.73
N PHE A 70 3.81 -0.94 -14.28
CA PHE A 70 5.18 -0.56 -14.64
C PHE A 70 5.47 -0.56 -16.15
#